data_AF-A0A3D0R5R2-F1
#
_entry.id   AF-A0A3D0R5R2-F1
#
_cell.length_a   1.000
_cell.length_b   1.000
_cell.length_c   1.000
_cell.angle_alpha   90.00
_cell.angle_beta   90.00
_cell.angle_gamma   90.00
#
_symmetry.space_group_name_H-M   'P 1'
#
loop_
_entity.id
_entity.type
_entity.pdbx_description
1 polymer ?
#
loop_
_entity_poly.entity_id
_entity_poly.type
_entity_poly.pdbx_seq_one_letter_code
_entity_poly.pdbx_strand_id
1 'polypeptide(L)'
;MPSTCTEPGCARAHRARGLCSMHWKQQHGTRKRYPIACAWCGTAHETPRENGRFCSRSCAQAMHSYQAGTSICPLPQGHPAMPERIPNRAKWPSVRVFFTTCAICKKLFATPYTVSTCSKACRATRVRHTRREEEHRRRARERDAFVAPVSRLAIFERDRWRCHLCGKAVRKTAPAPHPLSPSLDHVIPLARGGTHEPANVRTSHFLCNSIKGDRGGNEQLMLIG
;
A
#
# COMPACT_ATOMS: atom_id res chain seq x y z
N MET A 1 -30.02 -50.34 -38.30
CA MET A 1 -30.28 -49.81 -36.94
C MET A 1 -30.04 -48.30 -36.97
N PRO A 2 -30.89 -47.47 -36.34
CA PRO A 2 -30.73 -46.02 -36.41
C PRO A 2 -29.36 -45.61 -35.86
N SER A 3 -28.59 -44.88 -36.67
CA SER A 3 -27.25 -44.39 -36.31
C SER A 3 -27.30 -43.19 -35.37
N THR A 4 -28.47 -42.57 -35.22
CA THR A 4 -28.72 -41.39 -34.39
C THR A 4 -29.71 -41.69 -33.28
N CYS A 5 -29.64 -40.91 -32.21
CA CYS A 5 -30.53 -40.97 -31.06
C CYS A 5 -32.00 -40.86 -31.47
N THR A 6 -32.88 -41.68 -30.88
CA THR A 6 -34.34 -41.64 -31.11
C THR A 6 -35.02 -40.43 -30.47
N GLU A 7 -34.28 -39.58 -29.75
CA GLU A 7 -34.87 -38.43 -29.05
C GLU A 7 -35.09 -37.28 -30.05
N PRO A 8 -36.30 -36.66 -30.10
CA PRO A 8 -36.62 -35.62 -31.06
C PRO A 8 -35.59 -34.47 -31.04
N GLY A 9 -34.98 -34.18 -32.19
CA GLY A 9 -33.97 -33.11 -32.33
C GLY A 9 -32.55 -33.47 -31.89
N CYS A 10 -32.25 -34.74 -31.54
CA CYS A 10 -30.92 -35.15 -31.13
C CYS A 10 -30.15 -35.86 -32.26
N ALA A 11 -29.23 -35.14 -32.92
CA ALA A 11 -28.37 -35.70 -33.97
C ALA A 11 -27.17 -36.53 -33.46
N ARG A 12 -27.12 -36.85 -32.16
CA ARG A 12 -25.97 -37.57 -31.55
C ARG A 12 -26.03 -39.06 -31.87
N ALA A 13 -24.86 -39.70 -31.98
CA ALA A 13 -24.76 -41.12 -32.27
C ALA A 13 -25.44 -41.99 -31.20
N HIS A 14 -26.13 -43.03 -31.68
CA HIS A 14 -26.77 -44.05 -30.85
C HIS A 14 -25.72 -44.87 -30.07
N ARG A 15 -25.94 -45.11 -28.76
CA ARG A 15 -25.05 -45.93 -27.91
C ARG A 15 -25.68 -47.24 -27.48
N ALA A 16 -26.90 -47.21 -26.92
CA ALA A 16 -27.62 -48.39 -26.44
C ALA A 16 -29.15 -48.15 -26.45
N ARG A 17 -29.94 -49.17 -26.85
CA ARG A 17 -31.42 -49.15 -27.01
C ARG A 17 -32.03 -47.85 -27.61
N GLY A 18 -31.62 -47.46 -28.81
CA GLY A 18 -32.05 -46.23 -29.49
C GLY A 18 -31.52 -44.89 -28.93
N LEU A 19 -30.94 -44.83 -27.73
CA LEU A 19 -30.56 -43.55 -27.11
C LEU A 19 -29.06 -43.22 -27.22
N CYS A 20 -28.74 -41.92 -27.32
CA CYS A 20 -27.37 -41.44 -27.19
C CYS A 20 -26.87 -41.59 -25.75
N SER A 21 -25.54 -41.52 -25.55
CA SER A 21 -24.89 -41.61 -24.23
C SER A 21 -25.48 -40.67 -23.17
N MET A 22 -25.98 -39.48 -23.56
CA MET A 22 -26.55 -38.51 -22.63
C MET A 22 -27.98 -38.88 -22.23
N HIS A 23 -28.87 -39.15 -23.19
CA HIS A 23 -30.27 -39.53 -22.91
C HIS A 23 -30.37 -40.90 -22.22
N TRP A 24 -29.51 -41.84 -22.57
CA TRP A 24 -29.39 -43.11 -21.84
C TRP A 24 -29.08 -42.90 -20.35
N LYS A 25 -28.13 -42.00 -20.02
CA LYS A 25 -27.81 -41.64 -18.62
C LYS A 25 -28.93 -40.86 -17.94
N GLN A 26 -29.75 -40.12 -18.70
CA GLN A 26 -30.86 -39.35 -18.14
C GLN A 26 -32.07 -40.24 -17.82
N GLN A 27 -32.39 -41.20 -18.70
CA GLN A 27 -33.52 -42.12 -18.53
C GLN A 27 -33.18 -43.34 -17.65
N HIS A 28 -31.92 -43.79 -17.64
CA HIS A 28 -31.50 -45.01 -16.92
C HIS A 28 -30.38 -44.79 -15.89
N GLY A 29 -29.93 -43.55 -15.67
CA GLY A 29 -28.92 -43.26 -14.67
C GLY A 29 -29.51 -43.25 -13.26
N THR A 30 -29.20 -44.26 -12.46
CA THR A 30 -29.46 -44.23 -11.02
C THR A 30 -28.50 -43.24 -10.36
N ARG A 31 -29.01 -42.12 -9.84
CA ARG A 31 -28.20 -41.16 -9.08
C ARG A 31 -27.90 -41.76 -7.71
N LYS A 32 -26.70 -42.29 -7.54
CA LYS A 32 -26.23 -42.83 -6.25
C LYS A 32 -26.34 -41.76 -5.17
N ARG A 33 -27.00 -42.10 -4.07
CA ARG A 33 -27.18 -41.25 -2.89
C ARG A 33 -26.28 -41.76 -1.78
N TYR A 34 -25.71 -40.83 -1.01
CA TYR A 34 -24.80 -41.12 0.08
C TYR A 34 -25.38 -40.54 1.37
N PRO A 35 -25.56 -41.37 2.41
CA PRO A 35 -26.00 -40.90 3.72
C PRO A 35 -24.86 -40.12 4.38
N ILE A 36 -25.13 -38.89 4.80
CA ILE A 36 -24.17 -38.06 5.53
C ILE A 36 -24.85 -37.39 6.72
N ALA A 37 -24.07 -37.13 7.77
CA ALA A 37 -24.47 -36.21 8.83
C ALA A 37 -24.05 -34.79 8.43
N CYS A 38 -24.96 -33.81 8.53
CA CYS A 38 -24.64 -32.42 8.21
C CYS A 38 -23.59 -31.88 9.17
N ALA A 39 -22.48 -31.35 8.64
CA ALA A 39 -21.38 -30.82 9.45
C ALA A 39 -21.76 -29.54 10.24
N TRP A 40 -22.87 -28.89 9.91
CA TRP A 40 -23.39 -27.72 10.63
C TRP A 40 -24.48 -28.09 11.64
N CYS A 41 -25.58 -28.72 11.20
CA CYS A 41 -26.74 -28.98 12.06
C CYS A 41 -26.80 -30.41 12.63
N GLY A 42 -25.88 -31.31 12.27
CA GLY A 42 -25.84 -32.69 12.73
C GLY A 42 -26.89 -33.63 12.12
N THR A 43 -27.93 -33.12 11.49
CA THR A 43 -29.02 -33.94 10.92
C THR A 43 -28.55 -34.88 9.81
N ALA A 44 -28.98 -36.14 9.90
CA ALA A 44 -28.75 -37.15 8.86
C ALA A 44 -29.58 -36.84 7.60
N HIS A 45 -28.95 -36.91 6.43
CA HIS A 45 -29.62 -36.71 5.14
C HIS A 45 -28.85 -37.38 3.99
N GLU A 46 -29.47 -37.46 2.81
CA GLU A 46 -28.85 -38.07 1.63
C GLU A 46 -28.38 -37.01 0.63
N THR A 47 -27.16 -37.17 0.11
CA THR A 47 -26.62 -36.28 -0.93
C THR A 47 -26.22 -37.04 -2.19
N PRO A 48 -26.30 -36.40 -3.37
CA PRO A 48 -25.82 -37.00 -4.62
C PRO A 48 -24.29 -36.96 -4.76
N ARG A 49 -23.57 -36.37 -3.79
CA ARG A 49 -22.12 -36.24 -3.78
C ARG A 49 -21.55 -37.15 -2.71
N GLU A 50 -20.61 -38.01 -3.08
CA GLU A 50 -19.94 -38.90 -2.12
C GLU A 50 -19.27 -38.15 -0.97
N ASN A 51 -18.74 -36.94 -1.25
CA ASN A 51 -18.12 -36.05 -0.26
C ASN A 51 -19.01 -34.87 0.15
N GLY A 52 -20.34 -35.03 0.08
CA GLY A 52 -21.27 -34.02 0.60
C GLY A 52 -21.02 -33.76 2.10
N ARG A 53 -21.20 -32.51 2.55
CA ARG A 53 -20.99 -32.13 3.96
C ARG A 53 -22.19 -31.45 4.62
N PHE A 54 -23.17 -30.99 3.84
CA PHE A 54 -24.23 -30.11 4.33
C PHE A 54 -25.58 -30.51 3.76
N CYS A 55 -26.64 -30.43 4.58
CA CYS A 55 -28.02 -30.72 4.18
C CYS A 55 -28.62 -29.65 3.27
N SER A 56 -28.12 -28.42 3.35
CA SER A 56 -28.64 -27.28 2.59
C SER A 56 -27.55 -26.25 2.32
N ARG A 57 -27.82 -25.38 1.34
CA ARG A 57 -26.98 -24.20 1.07
C ARG A 57 -26.95 -23.24 2.26
N SER A 58 -28.05 -23.15 3.01
CA SER A 58 -28.12 -22.34 4.24
C SER A 58 -27.18 -22.87 5.33
N CYS A 59 -27.07 -24.19 5.52
CA CYS A 59 -26.13 -24.79 6.47
C CYS A 59 -24.66 -24.58 6.04
N ALA A 60 -24.38 -24.68 4.74
CA ALA A 60 -23.05 -24.39 4.21
C ALA A 60 -22.66 -22.91 4.41
N GLN A 61 -23.60 -21.99 4.16
CA GLN A 61 -23.38 -20.56 4.34
C GLN A 61 -23.25 -20.17 5.81
N ALA A 62 -24.05 -20.77 6.69
CA ALA A 62 -23.97 -20.56 8.14
C ALA A 62 -22.60 -20.97 8.70
N MET A 63 -22.08 -22.14 8.30
CA MET A 63 -20.72 -22.55 8.69
C MET A 63 -19.65 -21.58 8.17
N HIS A 64 -19.77 -21.11 6.93
CA HIS A 64 -18.82 -20.16 6.35
C HIS A 64 -18.84 -18.81 7.08
N SER A 65 -20.04 -18.26 7.37
CA SER A 65 -20.20 -17.01 8.12
C SER A 65 -19.69 -17.12 9.56
N TYR A 66 -19.86 -18.29 10.19
CA TYR A 66 -19.34 -18.57 11.52
C TYR A 66 -17.81 -18.62 11.53
N GLN A 67 -17.18 -19.34 10.58
CA GLN A 67 -15.72 -19.39 10.44
C GLN A 67 -15.10 -18.03 10.11
N ALA A 68 -15.83 -17.19 9.36
CA ALA A 68 -15.41 -15.83 9.03
C ALA A 68 -15.61 -14.83 10.19
N GLY A 69 -16.25 -15.23 11.30
CA GLY A 69 -16.52 -14.36 12.45
C GLY A 69 -17.58 -13.28 12.19
N THR A 70 -18.35 -13.40 11.10
CA THR A 70 -19.34 -12.40 10.66
C THR A 70 -20.75 -12.65 11.19
N SER A 71 -20.98 -13.77 11.88
CA SER A 71 -22.27 -14.09 12.49
C SER A 71 -22.12 -14.41 13.98
N ILE A 72 -22.87 -13.71 14.82
CA ILE A 72 -23.05 -14.04 16.24
C ILE A 72 -23.87 -15.33 16.31
N CYS A 73 -23.33 -16.36 16.95
CA CYS A 73 -23.97 -17.67 17.06
C CYS A 73 -25.06 -17.67 18.15
N PRO A 74 -26.34 -17.94 17.84
CA PRO A 74 -27.28 -18.45 18.81
C PRO A 74 -27.05 -19.97 18.90
N LEU A 75 -26.26 -20.39 19.87
CA LEU A 75 -25.95 -21.80 20.14
C LEU A 75 -27.24 -22.64 20.31
N PRO A 76 -27.47 -23.71 19.52
CA PRO A 76 -28.26 -24.85 19.96
C PRO A 76 -27.33 -25.85 20.66
N GLN A 77 -27.80 -26.39 21.79
CA GLN A 77 -27.07 -27.18 22.78
C GLN A 77 -26.67 -28.60 22.32
N GLY A 78 -26.02 -28.74 21.17
CA GLY A 78 -25.67 -30.07 20.66
C GLY A 78 -24.66 -30.16 19.53
N HIS A 79 -23.86 -29.12 19.27
CA HIS A 79 -22.74 -29.28 18.34
C HIS A 79 -21.59 -29.98 19.09
N PRO A 80 -21.09 -31.13 18.61
CA PRO A 80 -19.92 -31.76 19.21
C PRO A 80 -18.76 -30.77 19.15
N ALA A 81 -18.14 -30.50 20.29
CA ALA A 81 -16.91 -29.73 20.37
C ALA A 81 -15.93 -30.32 19.36
N MET A 82 -15.48 -29.51 18.39
CA MET A 82 -14.52 -30.01 17.41
C MET A 82 -13.28 -30.50 18.17
N PRO A 83 -12.73 -31.69 17.86
CA PRO A 83 -11.36 -31.98 18.26
C PRO A 83 -10.48 -30.88 17.66
N GLU A 84 -9.62 -30.28 18.48
CA GLU A 84 -8.70 -29.23 18.06
C GLU A 84 -7.98 -29.68 16.79
N ARG A 85 -8.36 -29.10 15.65
CA ARG A 85 -7.56 -29.20 14.44
C ARG A 85 -6.31 -28.39 14.71
N ILE A 86 -5.25 -29.04 15.19
CA ILE A 86 -3.90 -28.51 15.04
C ILE A 86 -3.72 -28.30 13.52
N PRO A 87 -3.58 -27.05 13.04
CA PRO A 87 -3.51 -26.79 11.61
C PRO A 87 -2.30 -27.53 11.05
N ASN A 88 -2.59 -28.56 10.25
CA ASN A 88 -1.59 -29.39 9.62
C ASN A 88 -0.77 -28.51 8.67
N ARG A 89 0.51 -28.27 9.02
CA ARG A 89 1.46 -27.40 8.33
C ARG A 89 0.98 -25.96 8.12
N ALA A 90 0.93 -25.17 9.20
CA ALA A 90 1.26 -23.76 9.02
C ALA A 90 2.64 -23.70 8.34
N LYS A 91 2.70 -23.32 7.06
CA LYS A 91 3.97 -22.92 6.44
C LYS A 91 4.45 -21.74 7.29
N TRP A 92 5.35 -22.00 8.23
CA TRP A 92 6.05 -20.94 8.94
C TRP A 92 6.63 -20.05 7.86
N PRO A 93 6.22 -18.78 7.74
CA PRO A 93 6.81 -17.91 6.74
C PRO A 93 8.31 -17.91 7.05
N SER A 94 9.12 -18.31 6.07
CA SER A 94 10.58 -18.31 6.16
C SER A 94 11.06 -16.87 6.14
N VAL A 95 10.71 -16.10 7.17
CA VAL A 95 11.08 -14.71 7.28
C VAL A 95 12.54 -14.69 7.73
N ARG A 96 13.43 -14.22 6.86
CA ARG A 96 14.82 -13.99 7.24
C ARG A 96 14.84 -12.97 8.38
N VAL A 97 15.43 -13.34 9.51
CA VAL A 97 15.61 -12.45 10.65
C VAL A 97 17.04 -11.94 10.65
N PHE A 98 17.20 -10.63 10.66
CA PHE A 98 18.49 -9.95 10.78
C PHE A 98 18.71 -9.52 12.23
N PHE A 99 19.89 -9.81 12.75
CA PHE A 99 20.36 -9.27 14.03
C PHE A 99 21.29 -8.10 13.76
N THR A 100 20.93 -6.93 14.27
CA THR A 100 21.72 -5.70 14.06
C THR A 100 21.72 -4.84 15.32
N THR A 101 22.67 -3.93 15.42
CA THR A 101 22.75 -2.94 16.51
C THR A 101 21.94 -1.70 16.17
N CYS A 102 21.22 -1.17 17.15
CA CYS A 102 20.48 0.09 16.99
C CYS A 102 21.46 1.27 16.89
N ALA A 103 21.33 2.08 15.84
CA ALA A 103 22.20 3.24 15.63
C ALA A 103 22.14 4.27 16.76
N ILE A 104 21.02 4.33 17.50
CA ILE A 104 20.78 5.29 18.58
C ILE A 104 21.15 4.72 19.95
N CYS A 105 20.46 3.67 20.42
CA CYS A 105 20.68 3.13 21.76
C CYS A 105 21.71 2.01 21.84
N LYS A 106 22.32 1.63 20.70
CA LYS A 106 23.36 0.59 20.57
C LYS A 106 22.97 -0.84 20.99
N LYS A 107 21.74 -1.05 21.46
CA LYS A 107 21.21 -2.39 21.79
C LYS A 107 21.09 -3.27 20.54
N LEU A 108 21.38 -4.56 20.71
CA LEU A 108 21.13 -5.59 19.70
C LEU A 108 19.62 -5.81 19.55
N PHE A 109 19.13 -5.93 18.33
CA PHE A 109 17.72 -6.26 18.08
C PHE A 109 17.55 -7.10 16.82
N ALA A 110 16.47 -7.89 16.80
CA ALA A 110 16.08 -8.73 15.68
C ALA A 110 15.00 -8.04 14.84
N THR A 111 15.13 -8.10 13.52
CA THR A 111 14.15 -7.50 12.60
C THR A 111 14.10 -8.27 11.28
N PRO A 112 12.92 -8.41 10.66
CA PRO A 112 12.83 -9.01 9.33
C PRO A 112 13.16 -8.03 8.19
N TYR A 113 13.45 -6.77 8.52
CA TYR A 113 13.73 -5.69 7.56
C TYR A 113 15.15 -5.15 7.73
N THR A 114 15.70 -4.53 6.70
CA THR A 114 17.00 -3.84 6.76
C THR A 114 16.86 -2.47 7.43
N VAL A 115 16.55 -2.46 8.73
CA VAL A 115 16.41 -1.25 9.54
C VAL A 115 17.55 -1.12 10.53
N SER A 116 17.88 0.13 10.86
CA SER A 116 19.03 0.47 11.72
C SER A 116 18.62 0.99 13.10
N THR A 117 17.34 0.88 13.46
CA THR A 117 16.80 1.34 14.75
C THR A 117 15.82 0.32 15.32
N CYS A 118 15.91 0.05 16.62
CA CYS A 118 15.13 -0.99 17.28
C CYS A 118 13.66 -0.63 17.56
N SER A 119 13.31 0.66 17.61
CA SER A 119 11.97 1.10 18.00
C SER A 119 11.53 2.37 17.29
N LYS A 120 10.22 2.66 17.30
CA LYS A 120 9.66 3.91 16.76
C LYS A 120 10.31 5.14 17.43
N ALA A 121 10.60 5.07 18.73
CA ALA A 121 11.27 6.13 19.47
C ALA A 121 12.72 6.34 18.97
N CYS A 122 13.50 5.26 18.81
CA CYS A 122 14.86 5.35 18.25
C CYS A 122 14.84 5.86 16.81
N ARG A 123 13.87 5.46 15.99
CA ARG A 123 13.68 6.00 14.64
C ARG A 123 13.41 7.50 14.66
N ALA A 124 12.50 7.97 15.52
CA ALA A 124 12.19 9.39 15.65
C ALA A 124 13.42 10.20 16.11
N THR A 125 14.19 9.67 17.06
CA THR A 125 15.45 10.29 17.49
C THR A 125 16.45 10.35 16.35
N ARG A 126 16.66 9.26 15.60
CA ARG A 126 17.55 9.26 14.42
C ARG A 126 17.16 10.35 13.43
N VAL A 127 15.88 10.47 13.08
CA VAL A 127 15.38 11.52 12.16
C VAL A 127 15.65 12.92 12.70
N ARG A 128 15.52 13.16 14.01
CA ARG A 128 15.85 14.46 14.62
C ARG A 128 17.34 14.77 14.54
N HIS A 129 18.21 13.80 14.80
CA HIS A 129 19.65 13.97 14.72
C HIS A 129 20.09 14.29 13.28
N THR A 130 19.61 13.51 12.30
CA THR A 130 19.95 13.76 10.89
C THR A 130 19.48 15.13 10.43
N ARG A 131 18.27 15.56 10.81
CA ARG A 131 17.76 16.92 10.50
C ARG A 131 18.63 18.02 11.11
N ARG A 132 19.05 17.88 12.36
CA ARG A 132 19.94 18.85 13.03
C ARG A 132 21.30 18.93 12.32
N GLU A 133 21.89 17.80 11.95
CA GLU A 133 23.15 17.74 11.20
C GLU A 133 23.02 18.38 9.81
N GLU A 134 21.91 18.15 9.11
CA GLU A 134 21.58 18.82 7.84
C GLU A 134 21.44 20.34 8.01
N GLU A 135 20.73 20.80 9.03
CA GLU A 135 20.61 22.22 9.35
C GLU A 135 21.96 22.87 9.71
N HIS A 136 22.82 22.16 10.44
CA HIS A 136 24.17 22.62 10.76
C HIS A 136 25.01 22.76 9.49
N ARG A 137 24.99 21.75 8.61
CA ARG A 137 25.68 21.80 7.31
C ARG A 137 25.14 22.92 6.42
N ARG A 138 23.82 23.12 6.39
CA ARG A 138 23.20 24.22 5.63
C ARG A 138 23.67 25.57 6.14
N ARG A 139 23.65 25.80 7.46
CA ARG A 139 24.13 27.05 8.08
C ARG A 139 25.62 27.29 7.83
N ALA A 140 26.44 26.24 7.84
CA ALA A 140 27.85 26.36 7.50
C ALA A 140 28.04 26.82 6.05
N ARG A 141 27.32 26.22 5.09
CA ARG A 141 27.32 26.64 3.68
C ARG A 141 26.81 28.08 3.49
N GLU A 142 25.76 28.46 4.20
CA GLU A 142 25.24 29.84 4.18
C GLU A 142 26.29 30.86 4.66
N ARG A 143 27.09 30.51 5.68
CA ARG A 143 28.18 31.37 6.17
C ARG A 143 29.36 31.43 5.20
N ASP A 144 29.76 30.29 4.65
CA ASP A 144 30.87 30.20 3.70
C ASP A 144 30.58 30.93 2.39
N ALA A 145 29.33 30.87 1.93
CA ALA A 145 28.86 31.57 0.75
C ALA A 145 28.50 33.04 0.98
N PHE A 146 28.60 33.56 2.21
CA PHE A 146 28.18 34.92 2.53
C PHE A 146 29.11 35.95 1.89
N VAL A 147 28.56 36.79 1.01
CA VAL A 147 29.31 37.89 0.36
C VAL A 147 28.79 39.25 0.82
N ALA A 148 27.46 39.42 0.89
CA ALA A 148 26.84 40.69 1.28
C ALA A 148 25.50 40.47 2.02
N PRO A 149 25.10 41.37 2.92
CA PRO A 149 23.82 41.27 3.62
C PRO A 149 22.64 41.41 2.65
N VAL A 150 21.62 40.57 2.82
CA VAL A 150 20.40 40.58 1.99
C VAL A 150 19.18 40.94 2.83
N SER A 151 18.58 42.09 2.56
CA SER A 151 17.28 42.46 3.13
C SER A 151 16.14 41.76 2.39
N ARG A 152 15.38 40.91 3.08
CA ARG A 152 14.24 40.17 2.51
C ARG A 152 13.22 41.10 1.84
N LEU A 153 12.82 42.16 2.56
CA LEU A 153 11.82 43.11 2.08
C LEU A 153 12.31 43.85 0.83
N ALA A 154 13.56 44.30 0.82
CA ALA A 154 14.14 44.99 -0.34
C ALA A 154 14.15 44.11 -1.60
N ILE A 155 14.48 42.82 -1.46
CA ILE A 155 14.42 41.87 -2.59
C ILE A 155 12.97 41.64 -3.05
N PHE A 156 12.04 41.48 -2.13
CA PHE A 156 10.62 41.29 -2.46
C PHE A 156 10.04 42.50 -3.19
N GLU A 157 10.42 43.71 -2.79
CA GLU A 157 10.03 44.96 -3.43
C GLU A 157 10.67 45.13 -4.81
N ARG A 158 11.99 44.89 -4.92
CA ARG A 158 12.73 44.90 -6.19
C ARG A 158 12.08 44.00 -7.24
N ASP A 159 11.71 42.79 -6.85
CA ASP A 159 11.09 41.81 -7.75
C ASP A 159 9.56 41.99 -7.85
N ARG A 160 9.02 43.10 -7.35
CA ARG A 160 7.58 43.46 -7.38
C ARG A 160 6.68 42.36 -6.84
N TRP A 161 7.15 41.62 -5.83
CA TRP A 161 6.45 40.49 -5.21
C TRP A 161 5.99 39.44 -6.24
N ARG A 162 6.83 39.19 -7.26
CA ARG A 162 6.60 38.14 -8.26
C ARG A 162 7.62 37.04 -8.11
N CYS A 163 7.14 35.80 -8.19
CA CYS A 163 7.98 34.62 -8.18
C CYS A 163 8.76 34.55 -9.49
N HIS A 164 10.09 34.53 -9.43
CA HIS A 164 10.94 34.45 -10.63
C HIS A 164 10.81 33.10 -11.36
N LEU A 165 10.49 32.02 -10.63
CA LEU A 165 10.37 30.67 -11.18
C LEU A 165 9.10 30.45 -12.01
N CYS A 166 8.00 31.12 -11.66
CA CYS A 166 6.70 30.90 -12.33
C CYS A 166 6.03 32.20 -12.84
N GLY A 167 6.61 33.35 -12.57
CA GLY A 167 6.12 34.68 -12.95
C GLY A 167 4.90 35.21 -12.16
N LYS A 168 4.25 34.37 -11.35
CA LYS A 168 3.02 34.72 -10.62
C LYS A 168 3.30 35.50 -9.33
N ALA A 169 2.34 36.30 -8.89
CA ALA A 169 2.44 37.08 -7.65
C ALA A 169 2.54 36.18 -6.40
N VAL A 170 3.37 36.56 -5.43
CA VAL A 170 3.46 35.91 -4.11
C VAL A 170 2.52 36.60 -3.11
N ARG A 171 1.99 35.86 -2.13
CA ARG A 171 1.05 36.42 -1.14
C ARG A 171 1.80 37.04 0.03
N LYS A 172 1.87 38.38 0.08
CA LYS A 172 2.65 39.14 1.09
C LYS A 172 2.36 38.74 2.55
N THR A 173 1.09 38.48 2.86
CA THR A 173 0.61 38.19 4.22
C THR A 173 0.60 36.70 4.57
N ALA A 174 0.91 35.81 3.62
CA ALA A 174 0.88 34.37 3.90
C ALA A 174 2.12 33.97 4.72
N PRO A 175 1.95 33.34 5.90
CA PRO A 175 3.06 32.89 6.71
C PRO A 175 3.75 31.69 6.06
N ALA A 176 5.06 31.55 6.23
CA ALA A 176 5.74 30.28 5.92
C ALA A 176 5.24 29.21 6.91
N PRO A 177 4.95 27.95 6.47
CA PRO A 177 5.26 27.32 5.19
C PRO A 177 4.07 27.26 4.20
N HIS A 178 3.24 28.31 4.10
CA HIS A 178 2.12 28.31 3.15
C HIS A 178 2.65 28.24 1.71
N PRO A 179 2.04 27.45 0.79
CA PRO A 179 2.55 27.24 -0.57
C PRO A 179 2.85 28.53 -1.36
N LEU A 180 1.99 29.54 -1.22
CA LEU A 180 2.11 30.84 -1.90
C LEU A 180 2.82 31.93 -1.08
N SER A 181 3.41 31.58 0.06
CA SER A 181 4.16 32.54 0.88
C SER A 181 5.47 32.97 0.19
N PRO A 182 5.93 34.21 0.42
CA PRO A 182 7.18 34.72 -0.15
C PRO A 182 8.39 34.04 0.48
N SER A 183 9.30 33.54 -0.36
CA SER A 183 10.59 32.98 0.05
C SER A 183 11.73 33.62 -0.76
N LEU A 184 12.91 33.71 -0.15
CA LEU A 184 14.14 34.03 -0.86
C LEU A 184 14.66 32.74 -1.49
N ASP A 185 14.84 32.74 -2.81
CA ASP A 185 15.47 31.66 -3.56
C ASP A 185 16.82 32.13 -4.07
N HIS A 186 17.84 31.31 -3.86
CA HIS A 186 19.14 31.52 -4.48
C HIS A 186 19.10 30.96 -5.90
N VAL A 187 19.28 31.82 -6.91
CA VAL A 187 19.24 31.46 -8.33
C VAL A 187 20.19 30.28 -8.58
N ILE A 188 21.45 30.45 -8.17
CA ILE A 188 22.42 29.36 -8.01
C ILE A 188 22.35 28.88 -6.54
N PRO A 189 21.94 27.63 -6.28
CA PRO A 189 21.88 27.09 -4.92
C PRO A 189 23.24 27.12 -4.22
N LEU A 190 23.24 27.40 -2.92
CA LEU A 190 24.44 27.39 -2.08
C LEU A 190 25.20 26.04 -2.14
N ALA A 191 24.47 24.93 -2.28
CA ALA A 191 25.05 23.59 -2.41
C ALA A 191 25.86 23.39 -3.71
N ARG A 192 25.69 24.27 -4.70
CA ARG A 192 26.39 24.25 -5.99
C ARG A 192 27.34 25.45 -6.15
N GLY A 193 27.75 26.07 -5.05
CA GLY A 193 28.70 27.18 -5.05
C GLY A 193 28.07 28.56 -5.31
N GLY A 194 26.76 28.69 -5.25
CA GLY A 194 26.11 30.00 -5.30
C GLY A 194 26.40 30.83 -4.04
N THR A 195 26.51 32.14 -4.21
CA THR A 195 26.78 33.11 -3.13
C THR A 195 25.49 33.57 -2.43
N HIS A 196 25.59 34.02 -1.19
CA HIS A 196 24.52 34.74 -0.51
C HIS A 196 24.76 36.24 -0.63
N GLU A 197 24.14 36.83 -1.64
CA GLU A 197 24.19 38.26 -1.95
C GLU A 197 22.94 38.70 -2.74
N PRO A 198 22.63 40.01 -2.82
CA PRO A 198 21.45 40.48 -3.52
C PRO A 198 21.38 40.06 -5.00
N ALA A 199 22.53 39.88 -5.67
CA ALA A 199 22.60 39.46 -7.07
C ALA A 199 22.11 38.02 -7.27
N ASN A 200 22.53 37.09 -6.40
CA ASN A 200 22.17 35.67 -6.50
C ASN A 200 20.85 35.31 -5.81
N VAL A 201 20.13 36.27 -5.21
CA VAL A 201 18.87 36.02 -4.49
C VAL A 201 17.70 36.68 -5.20
N ARG A 202 16.60 35.94 -5.37
CA ARG A 202 15.34 36.38 -6.01
C ARG A 202 14.11 35.96 -5.20
N THR A 203 13.00 36.62 -5.47
CA THR A 203 11.70 36.34 -4.86
C THR A 203 11.06 35.08 -5.48
N SER A 204 10.55 34.19 -4.64
CA SER A 204 9.89 32.94 -5.06
C SER A 204 8.69 32.61 -4.18
N HIS A 205 7.79 31.75 -4.65
CA HIS A 205 6.84 31.07 -3.76
C HIS A 205 7.57 30.01 -2.93
N PHE A 206 7.12 29.80 -1.70
CA PHE A 206 7.61 28.71 -0.86
C PHE A 206 7.51 27.34 -1.54
N LEU A 207 6.39 27.06 -2.22
CA LEU A 207 6.21 25.80 -2.95
C LEU A 207 7.14 25.70 -4.17
N CYS A 208 7.25 26.75 -4.99
CA CYS A 208 8.12 26.74 -6.17
C CYS A 208 9.59 26.56 -5.78
N ASN A 209 10.04 27.27 -4.74
CA ASN A 209 11.39 27.12 -4.17
C ASN A 209 11.61 25.70 -3.64
N SER A 210 10.65 25.16 -2.88
CA SER A 210 10.70 23.78 -2.38
C SER A 210 10.77 22.73 -3.51
N ILE A 211 10.05 22.95 -4.62
CA ILE A 211 10.11 22.09 -5.80
C ILE A 211 11.48 22.22 -6.48
N LYS A 212 12.01 23.43 -6.67
CA LYS A 212 13.34 23.66 -7.27
C LYS A 212 14.42 22.94 -6.47
N GLY A 213 14.47 23.15 -5.16
CA GLY A 213 15.48 22.57 -4.28
C GLY A 213 16.90 22.97 -4.70
N ASP A 214 17.81 22.00 -4.72
CA ASP A 214 19.21 22.19 -5.14
C ASP A 214 19.44 22.00 -6.65
N ARG A 215 18.36 21.86 -7.44
CA ARG A 215 18.45 21.56 -8.88
C ARG A 215 18.76 22.77 -9.76
N GLY A 216 18.71 23.99 -9.24
CA GLY A 216 19.12 25.22 -9.94
C GLY A 216 20.63 25.26 -10.22
N GLY A 217 21.07 25.90 -11.30
CA GLY A 217 22.49 25.96 -11.66
C GLY A 217 22.74 26.31 -13.13
N ASN A 218 21.77 26.02 -14.01
CA ASN A 218 21.82 26.40 -15.43
C ASN A 218 21.23 27.81 -15.67
N GLU A 219 20.84 28.51 -14.62
CA GLU A 219 20.16 29.82 -14.66
C GLU A 219 21.16 30.99 -14.60
N GLN A 220 22.45 30.74 -14.83
CA GLN A 220 23.52 31.75 -14.73
C GLN A 220 23.30 32.95 -15.67
N LEU A 221 22.53 32.77 -16.76
CA LEU A 221 22.09 33.84 -17.65
C LEU A 221 21.18 34.89 -16.96
N MET A 222 20.51 34.57 -15.85
CA MET A 222 19.68 35.52 -15.09
C MET A 222 20.48 36.51 -14.23
N LEU A 223 21.80 36.33 -14.14
CA LEU A 223 22.70 37.22 -13.38
C LEU A 223 23.35 38.31 -14.26
N ILE A 224 23.16 38.27 -15.58
CA ILE A 224 23.79 39.18 -16.56
C ILE A 224 22.77 40.21 -17.09
N GLY A 225 21.76 40.58 -16.30
CA GLY A 225 20.68 41.50 -16.70
C GLY A 225 20.42 42.59 -15.68
#